data_AF-A0A7W1A3E2-F1
#
_entry.id   AF-A0A7W1A3E2-F1
#
_cell.length_a   1.000
_cell.length_b   1.000
_cell.length_c   1.000
_cell.angle_alpha   90.00
_cell.angle_beta   90.00
_cell.angle_gamma   90.00
#
_symmetry.space_group_name_H-M   'P 1'
#
loop_
_entity.id
_entity.type
_entity.pdbx_description
1 polymer ?
#
loop_
_entity_poly.entity_id
_entity_poly.type
_entity_poly.pdbx_seq_one_letter_code
_entity_poly.pdbx_strand_id
1 'polypeptide(L)'
;MLSVLLLAACGDDGAAKPDATVLIDAAIDAPLDAPACAAPMKTCGTACIAVATDELNCGDCGVKCKGGQACDGACACPANFIPATLPASSFDQFMNQGTTIIAIGPYFDSTGIHPFIFGLADDAPLNTDIDLSTVAVGSIPFVAAGYRLDTATFDVDASYLARAGTLRLTKRCATEVQGTLTNATFQGVTGGFQNPSVDSMGCTLPAPATPPAPGLTIAFHVMTAACP
;
A
#
# COMPACT_ATOMS: atom_id res chain seq x y z
N MET A 1 -21.56 -45.51 -59.07
CA MET A 1 -20.41 -46.39 -59.38
C MET A 1 -19.58 -46.47 -58.10
N LEU A 2 -19.65 -47.58 -57.37
CA LEU A 2 -18.73 -48.73 -57.51
C LEU A 2 -17.43 -48.38 -56.75
N SER A 3 -16.98 -49.02 -55.68
CA SER A 3 -17.21 -50.38 -55.18
C SER A 3 -16.82 -50.50 -53.71
N VAL A 4 -17.54 -51.43 -53.06
CA VAL A 4 -17.14 -52.16 -51.86
C VAL A 4 -15.84 -52.92 -52.12
N LEU A 5 -14.86 -52.84 -51.21
CA LEU A 5 -13.86 -53.90 -51.04
C LEU A 5 -13.72 -54.23 -49.54
N LEU A 6 -14.35 -55.33 -49.15
CA LEU A 6 -13.98 -56.11 -47.98
C LEU A 6 -12.61 -56.75 -48.26
N LEU A 7 -11.64 -56.55 -47.37
CA LEU A 7 -10.60 -57.54 -47.11
C LEU A 7 -10.75 -57.98 -45.65
N ALA A 8 -11.30 -59.19 -45.49
CA ALA A 8 -11.16 -59.97 -44.29
C ALA A 8 -9.71 -60.48 -44.21
N ALA A 9 -9.07 -60.30 -43.06
CA ALA A 9 -7.91 -61.07 -42.65
C ALA A 9 -8.17 -61.59 -41.24
N CYS A 10 -8.18 -62.91 -41.14
CA CYS A 10 -8.32 -63.70 -39.92
C CYS A 10 -7.04 -63.58 -39.08
N GLY A 11 -7.16 -63.52 -37.76
CA GLY A 11 -6.02 -63.43 -36.84
C GLY A 11 -6.37 -63.94 -35.44
N ASP A 12 -6.32 -65.27 -35.33
CA ASP A 12 -6.19 -66.15 -34.15
C ASP A 12 -6.79 -65.75 -32.78
N ASP A 13 -7.70 -66.63 -32.37
CA ASP A 13 -8.23 -66.82 -31.02
C ASP A 13 -7.12 -67.19 -30.02
N GLY A 14 -6.45 -66.19 -29.48
CA GLY A 14 -5.68 -66.30 -28.24
C GLY A 14 -6.58 -66.02 -27.05
N ALA A 15 -6.97 -67.07 -26.31
CA ALA A 15 -7.79 -67.00 -25.11
C ALA A 15 -7.35 -65.85 -24.17
N ALA A 16 -8.20 -64.82 -24.05
CA ALA A 16 -8.08 -63.81 -23.01
C ALA A 16 -8.23 -64.52 -21.65
N LYS A 17 -7.13 -64.57 -20.87
CA LYS A 17 -7.25 -64.87 -19.44
C LYS A 17 -7.97 -63.69 -18.78
N PRO A 18 -9.10 -63.91 -18.10
CA PRO A 18 -9.59 -62.93 -17.14
C PRO A 18 -8.75 -63.01 -15.86
N ASP A 19 -8.84 -61.96 -15.06
CA ASP A 19 -8.26 -61.79 -13.72
C ASP A 19 -6.77 -61.49 -13.65
N ALA A 20 -6.42 -60.24 -13.97
CA ALA A 20 -5.73 -59.47 -12.94
C ALA A 20 -6.81 -58.96 -11.97
N THR A 21 -6.96 -59.63 -10.83
CA THR A 21 -7.65 -59.04 -9.68
C THR A 21 -6.97 -57.71 -9.40
N VAL A 22 -7.66 -56.60 -9.65
CA VAL A 22 -7.24 -55.31 -9.13
C VAL A 22 -7.31 -55.45 -7.62
N LEU A 23 -6.16 -55.61 -6.97
CA LEU A 23 -6.05 -55.49 -5.53
C LEU A 23 -6.28 -54.01 -5.21
N ILE A 24 -7.53 -53.63 -4.97
CA ILE A 24 -7.91 -52.33 -4.42
C ILE A 24 -7.66 -52.36 -2.90
N ASP A 25 -6.47 -52.76 -2.48
CA ASP A 25 -6.09 -52.86 -1.06
C ASP A 25 -4.94 -51.91 -0.69
N ALA A 26 -4.56 -51.00 -1.59
CA ALA A 26 -3.89 -49.79 -1.15
C ALA A 26 -4.96 -48.89 -0.55
N ALA A 27 -5.19 -49.05 0.76
CA ALA A 27 -5.83 -48.03 1.56
C ALA A 27 -5.25 -46.68 1.16
N ILE A 28 -6.10 -45.76 0.72
CA ILE A 28 -5.76 -44.34 0.63
C ILE A 28 -5.69 -43.84 2.07
N ASP A 29 -4.69 -44.32 2.82
CA ASP A 29 -4.28 -43.89 4.16
C ASP A 29 -3.03 -43.01 4.05
N ALA A 30 -2.79 -42.41 2.88
CA ALA A 30 -2.01 -41.19 2.86
C ALA A 30 -2.86 -40.13 3.59
N PRO A 31 -2.39 -39.55 4.71
CA PRO A 31 -3.04 -38.35 5.20
C PRO A 31 -3.01 -37.39 4.04
N LEU A 32 -4.19 -36.88 3.63
CA LEU A 32 -4.28 -35.79 2.66
C LEU A 32 -3.22 -34.76 3.04
N ASP A 33 -2.13 -34.71 2.27
CA ASP A 33 -1.05 -33.77 2.49
C ASP A 33 -1.72 -32.41 2.58
N ALA A 34 -1.75 -31.84 3.79
CA ALA A 34 -2.21 -30.47 3.97
C ALA A 34 -1.43 -29.66 2.92
N PRO A 35 -2.09 -28.85 2.08
CA PRO A 35 -1.42 -28.19 0.97
C PRO A 35 -0.27 -27.37 1.54
N ALA A 36 0.94 -27.93 1.41
CA ALA A 36 2.15 -27.30 1.85
C ALA A 36 2.43 -26.22 0.82
N CYS A 37 2.23 -24.98 1.23
CA CYS A 37 2.47 -23.86 0.34
C CYS A 37 3.92 -23.87 -0.12
N ALA A 38 4.13 -23.65 -1.42
CA ALA A 38 5.47 -23.41 -1.92
C ALA A 38 6.01 -22.15 -1.24
N ALA A 39 7.22 -22.24 -0.68
CA ALA A 39 7.91 -21.06 -0.16
C ALA A 39 7.96 -19.98 -1.27
N PRO A 40 7.73 -18.70 -0.94
CA PRO A 40 7.71 -18.11 0.40
C PRO A 40 6.32 -18.00 1.06
N MET A 41 5.29 -18.70 0.57
CA MET A 41 3.94 -18.62 1.13
C MET A 41 3.75 -19.50 2.36
N LYS A 42 2.86 -19.09 3.26
CA LYS A 42 2.47 -19.83 4.47
C LYS A 42 1.05 -20.37 4.33
N THR A 43 0.82 -21.59 4.79
CA THR A 43 -0.52 -22.19 4.85
C THR A 43 -1.34 -21.53 5.95
N CYS A 44 -2.40 -20.80 5.56
CA CYS A 44 -3.36 -20.15 6.44
C CYS A 44 -4.74 -20.77 6.22
N GLY A 45 -5.09 -21.77 7.04
CA GLY A 45 -6.27 -22.59 6.81
C GLY A 45 -6.11 -23.40 5.51
N THR A 46 -6.96 -23.12 4.52
CA THR A 46 -6.90 -23.76 3.19
C THR A 46 -6.22 -22.91 2.11
N ALA A 47 -5.74 -21.71 2.46
CA ALA A 47 -5.13 -20.78 1.52
C ALA A 47 -3.62 -20.67 1.72
N CYS A 48 -2.90 -20.38 0.63
CA CYS A 48 -1.50 -19.97 0.68
C CYS A 48 -1.40 -18.46 0.65
N ILE A 49 -0.89 -17.89 1.74
CA ILE A 49 -0.81 -16.44 1.93
C ILE A 49 0.65 -16.02 1.97
N ALA A 50 0.97 -14.91 1.29
CA ALA A 50 2.27 -14.28 1.34
C ALA A 50 2.42 -13.44 2.63
N VAL A 51 2.59 -14.11 3.78
CA VAL A 51 2.72 -13.45 5.10
C VAL A 51 3.91 -12.48 5.19
N ALA A 52 4.82 -12.51 4.23
CA ALA A 52 5.94 -11.57 4.17
C ALA A 52 5.53 -10.16 3.71
N THR A 53 4.42 -10.03 2.99
CA THR A 53 4.02 -8.77 2.34
C THR A 53 2.52 -8.47 2.49
N ASP A 54 1.70 -9.45 2.85
CA ASP A 54 0.27 -9.24 3.09
C ASP A 54 0.03 -8.56 4.45
N GLU A 55 -0.37 -7.29 4.42
CA GLU A 55 -0.67 -6.47 5.59
C GLU A 55 -1.77 -7.03 6.51
N LEU A 56 -2.63 -7.90 5.99
CA LEU A 56 -3.69 -8.56 6.76
C LEU A 56 -3.21 -9.86 7.42
N ASN A 57 -2.01 -10.34 7.07
CA ASN A 57 -1.44 -11.61 7.50
C ASN A 57 0.08 -11.51 7.75
N CYS A 58 0.56 -10.38 8.26
CA CYS A 58 1.98 -10.06 8.27
C CYS A 58 2.75 -10.85 9.35
N GLY A 59 3.74 -11.64 8.92
CA GLY A 59 4.52 -12.56 9.74
C GLY A 59 3.77 -13.83 10.16
N ASP A 60 2.45 -13.76 10.32
CA ASP A 60 1.59 -14.91 10.56
C ASP A 60 0.14 -14.69 10.08
N CYS A 61 -0.58 -15.78 9.89
CA CYS A 61 -1.98 -15.79 9.47
C CYS A 61 -2.86 -14.98 10.44
N GLY A 62 -3.63 -14.03 9.89
CA GLY A 62 -4.53 -13.17 10.65
C GLY A 62 -3.85 -12.05 11.46
N VAL A 63 -2.53 -11.88 11.34
CA VAL A 63 -1.82 -10.77 11.98
C VAL A 63 -1.95 -9.53 11.11
N LYS A 64 -2.89 -8.67 11.46
CA LYS A 64 -3.09 -7.39 10.77
C LYS A 64 -2.21 -6.28 11.36
N CYS A 65 -1.50 -5.57 10.50
CA CYS A 65 -0.73 -4.40 10.87
C CYS A 65 -1.61 -3.24 11.34
N LYS A 66 -1.13 -2.49 12.34
CA LYS A 66 -1.78 -1.28 12.87
C LYS A 66 -1.58 -0.10 11.91
N GLY A 67 -2.33 0.98 12.11
CA GLY A 67 -2.23 2.18 11.28
C GLY A 67 -0.78 2.67 11.14
N GLY A 68 -0.34 2.88 9.91
CA GLY A 68 1.02 3.30 9.59
C GLY A 68 2.10 2.19 9.60
N GLN A 69 1.81 0.97 10.07
CA GLN A 69 2.78 -0.12 9.97
C GLN A 69 2.79 -0.70 8.56
N ALA A 70 3.98 -1.03 8.05
CA ALA A 70 4.16 -1.75 6.79
C ALA A 70 4.56 -3.20 7.06
N CYS A 71 4.28 -4.09 6.10
CA CYS A 71 4.64 -5.49 6.19
C CYS A 71 5.94 -5.81 5.43
N ASP A 72 6.98 -6.18 6.17
CA ASP A 72 8.24 -6.71 5.64
C ASP A 72 8.64 -7.97 6.42
N GLY A 73 7.75 -8.97 6.43
CA GLY A 73 7.88 -10.17 7.27
C GLY A 73 7.42 -9.99 8.73
N ALA A 74 7.28 -8.75 9.19
CA ALA A 74 6.63 -8.39 10.44
C ALA A 74 6.10 -6.95 10.35
N CYS A 75 5.05 -6.64 11.12
CA CYS A 75 4.52 -5.28 11.18
C CYS A 75 5.52 -4.35 11.88
N ALA A 76 6.01 -3.35 11.14
CA ALA A 76 6.95 -2.36 11.66
C ALA A 76 6.58 -0.96 11.19
N CYS A 77 6.96 0.04 11.99
CA CYS A 77 6.84 1.44 11.56
C CYS A 77 7.97 1.76 10.58
N PRO A 78 7.67 2.14 9.33
CA PRO A 78 8.68 2.65 8.41
C PRO A 78 9.30 3.92 8.99
N ALA A 79 10.60 4.07 8.81
CA ALA A 79 11.36 5.22 9.28
C ALA A 79 12.03 5.93 8.10
N ASN A 80 12.33 7.21 8.26
CA ASN A 80 13.18 8.00 7.36
C ASN A 80 12.68 8.16 5.90
N PHE A 81 11.42 7.87 5.59
CA PHE A 81 10.86 8.08 4.24
C PHE A 81 10.21 9.47 4.05
N ILE A 82 10.03 10.23 5.13
CA ILE A 82 9.57 11.62 5.07
C ILE A 82 10.78 12.51 4.82
N PRO A 83 10.90 13.17 3.65
CA PRO A 83 12.07 13.95 3.32
C PRO A 83 12.05 15.32 4.02
N ALA A 84 13.23 15.90 4.23
CA ALA A 84 13.34 17.30 4.68
C ALA A 84 12.93 18.30 3.58
N THR A 85 13.01 17.87 2.31
CA THR A 85 12.66 18.68 1.14
C THR A 85 11.90 17.84 0.13
N LEU A 86 10.75 18.32 -0.32
CA LEU A 86 9.99 17.76 -1.43
C LEU A 86 10.06 18.77 -2.60
N PRO A 87 11.02 18.63 -3.52
CA PRO A 87 11.15 19.53 -4.67
C PRO A 87 10.08 19.25 -5.72
N ALA A 88 9.77 20.25 -6.54
CA ALA A 88 8.87 20.07 -7.67
C ALA A 88 9.42 19.00 -8.62
N SER A 89 8.52 18.16 -9.11
CA SER A 89 8.87 17.03 -9.97
C SER A 89 7.94 16.95 -11.19
N SER A 90 8.41 16.28 -12.24
CA SER A 90 7.58 16.00 -13.42
C SER A 90 6.46 14.98 -13.16
N PHE A 91 6.42 14.39 -11.97
CA PHE A 91 5.42 13.41 -11.53
C PHE A 91 4.40 14.03 -10.57
N ASP A 92 4.50 15.33 -10.33
CA ASP A 92 3.55 16.06 -9.50
C ASP A 92 2.17 16.05 -10.15
N GLN A 93 1.14 15.94 -9.33
CA GLN A 93 -0.25 15.86 -9.79
C GLN A 93 -1.11 16.86 -9.04
N PHE A 94 -2.11 17.39 -9.73
CA PHE A 94 -3.13 18.28 -9.18
C PHE A 94 -4.51 17.75 -9.53
N MET A 95 -5.35 17.57 -8.53
CA MET A 95 -6.77 17.30 -8.71
C MET A 95 -7.55 18.48 -8.11
N ASN A 96 -8.35 19.13 -8.94
CA ASN A 96 -9.21 20.23 -8.51
C ASN A 96 -10.64 19.70 -8.35
N GLN A 97 -11.19 19.82 -7.14
CA GLN A 97 -12.53 19.35 -6.77
C GLN A 97 -13.38 20.54 -6.32
N GLY A 98 -13.68 21.44 -7.25
CA GLY A 98 -14.33 22.72 -6.92
C GLY A 98 -13.36 23.66 -6.21
N THR A 99 -13.67 24.03 -4.97
CA THR A 99 -12.83 24.93 -4.13
C THR A 99 -11.72 24.20 -3.37
N THR A 100 -11.48 22.92 -3.69
CA THR A 100 -10.43 22.12 -3.06
C THR A 100 -9.36 21.78 -4.08
N ILE A 101 -8.11 22.03 -3.71
CA ILE A 101 -6.91 21.66 -4.44
C ILE A 101 -6.30 20.46 -3.72
N ILE A 102 -6.15 19.34 -4.43
CA ILE A 102 -5.34 18.21 -4.00
C ILE A 102 -4.05 18.25 -4.80
N ALA A 103 -2.94 18.60 -4.15
CA ALA A 103 -1.60 18.55 -4.74
C ALA A 103 -0.90 17.27 -4.26
N ILE A 104 -0.29 16.53 -5.18
CA ILE A 104 0.44 15.29 -4.88
C ILE A 104 1.87 15.43 -5.41
N GLY A 105 2.85 15.39 -4.51
CA GLY A 105 4.26 15.34 -4.86
C GLY A 105 4.85 13.99 -4.45
N PRO A 106 5.29 13.13 -5.38
CA PRO A 106 5.96 11.88 -5.01
C PRO A 106 7.41 12.13 -4.60
N TYR A 107 7.80 11.55 -3.46
CA TYR A 107 9.19 11.41 -3.08
C TYR A 107 9.68 10.00 -3.44
N PHE A 108 10.92 9.90 -3.92
CA PHE A 108 11.51 8.64 -4.36
C PHE A 108 12.77 8.36 -3.55
N ASP A 109 12.86 7.16 -3.00
CA ASP A 109 14.07 6.67 -2.36
C ASP A 109 14.33 5.19 -2.73
N SER A 110 15.27 4.53 -2.02
CA SER A 110 15.62 3.13 -2.27
C SER A 110 14.52 2.13 -1.90
N THR A 111 13.54 2.54 -1.09
CA THR A 111 12.44 1.72 -0.60
C THR A 111 11.19 1.83 -1.47
N GLY A 112 11.06 2.90 -2.26
CA GLY A 112 10.04 3.00 -3.30
C GLY A 112 9.57 4.42 -3.59
N ILE A 113 8.27 4.52 -3.87
CA ILE A 113 7.58 5.78 -4.16
C ILE A 113 6.73 6.15 -2.94
N HIS A 114 6.87 7.39 -2.46
CA HIS A 114 6.23 7.90 -1.26
C HIS A 114 5.39 9.14 -1.61
N PRO A 115 4.08 9.00 -1.83
CA PRO A 115 3.25 10.14 -2.17
C PRO A 115 3.07 11.08 -0.97
N PHE A 116 3.36 12.37 -1.16
CA PHE A 116 2.93 13.43 -0.25
C PHE A 116 1.71 14.12 -0.83
N ILE A 117 0.65 14.21 -0.04
CA ILE A 117 -0.64 14.73 -0.48
C ILE A 117 -0.99 15.94 0.37
N PHE A 118 -1.34 17.03 -0.28
CA PHE A 118 -1.78 18.27 0.34
C PHE A 118 -3.21 18.53 -0.10
N GLY A 119 -4.15 18.51 0.83
CA GLY A 119 -5.52 18.95 0.57
C GLY A 119 -5.71 20.35 1.12
N LEU A 120 -6.01 21.31 0.24
CA LEU A 120 -6.06 22.73 0.56
C LEU A 120 -7.34 23.35 -0.01
N ALA A 121 -7.83 24.40 0.64
CA ALA A 121 -8.83 25.26 0.01
C ALA A 121 -8.15 26.12 -1.08
N ASP A 122 -8.85 26.39 -2.17
CA ASP A 122 -8.38 27.26 -3.25
C ASP A 122 -8.14 28.71 -2.81
N ASP A 123 -8.74 29.11 -1.69
CA ASP A 123 -8.58 30.41 -1.03
C ASP A 123 -7.72 30.36 0.25
N ALA A 124 -7.13 29.20 0.59
CA ALA A 124 -6.28 29.05 1.78
C ALA A 124 -5.24 30.19 1.93
N PRO A 125 -5.05 30.74 3.14
CA PRO A 125 -4.23 31.92 3.33
C PRO A 125 -2.76 31.65 3.05
N LEU A 126 -2.11 32.57 2.34
CA LEU A 126 -0.66 32.57 2.15
C LEU A 126 0.03 33.30 3.30
N ASN A 127 1.27 32.90 3.58
CA ASN A 127 2.14 33.51 4.57
C ASN A 127 1.51 33.63 5.96
N THR A 128 0.62 32.69 6.27
CA THR A 128 -0.06 32.56 7.55
C THR A 128 0.18 31.16 8.08
N ASP A 129 0.46 31.08 9.38
CA ASP A 129 0.74 29.82 10.06
C ASP A 129 -0.58 29.14 10.40
N ILE A 130 -0.70 27.87 10.01
CA ILE A 130 -1.86 27.03 10.30
C ILE A 130 -1.40 25.88 11.19
N ASP A 131 -1.91 25.82 12.41
CA ASP A 131 -1.64 24.73 13.35
C ASP A 131 -2.51 23.51 13.01
N LEU A 132 -1.88 22.46 12.48
CA LEU A 132 -2.57 21.23 12.07
C LEU A 132 -3.17 20.44 13.23
N SER A 133 -2.77 20.71 14.47
CA SER A 133 -3.41 20.07 15.64
C SER A 133 -4.83 20.57 15.88
N THR A 134 -5.18 21.75 15.35
CA THR A 134 -6.50 22.35 15.44
C THR A 134 -7.46 21.91 14.34
N VAL A 135 -6.95 21.23 13.30
CA VAL A 135 -7.75 20.78 12.16
C VAL A 135 -8.29 19.37 12.41
N ALA A 136 -9.60 19.19 12.22
CA ALA A 136 -10.25 17.89 12.37
C ALA A 136 -9.83 16.93 11.25
N VAL A 137 -9.73 15.64 11.57
CA VAL A 137 -9.47 14.60 10.56
C VAL A 137 -10.57 14.60 9.51
N GLY A 138 -10.18 14.49 8.23
CA GLY A 138 -11.11 14.59 7.09
C GLY A 138 -11.49 16.02 6.70
N SER A 139 -10.94 17.03 7.37
CA SER A 139 -11.08 18.45 6.99
C SER A 139 -9.82 18.96 6.29
N ILE A 140 -9.96 20.04 5.53
CA ILE A 140 -8.85 20.81 4.96
C ILE A 140 -8.48 21.99 5.87
N PRO A 141 -7.21 22.41 5.91
CA PRO A 141 -6.08 21.81 5.19
C PRO A 141 -5.57 20.53 5.86
N PHE A 142 -5.14 19.57 5.05
CA PHE A 142 -4.43 18.39 5.55
C PHE A 142 -3.15 18.14 4.76
N VAL A 143 -2.19 17.49 5.42
CA VAL A 143 -0.99 16.92 4.78
C VAL A 143 -0.95 15.44 5.11
N ALA A 144 -0.82 14.61 4.09
CA ALA A 144 -0.73 13.16 4.21
C ALA A 144 0.55 12.64 3.55
N ALA A 145 1.02 11.50 4.02
CA ALA A 145 2.16 10.79 3.43
C ALA A 145 1.83 9.31 3.27
N GLY A 146 2.23 8.72 2.16
CA GLY A 146 2.17 7.28 1.90
C GLY A 146 3.56 6.66 1.92
N TYR A 147 3.65 5.45 2.44
CA TYR A 147 4.85 4.64 2.39
C TYR A 147 4.67 3.53 1.35
N ARG A 148 5.58 3.47 0.36
CA ARG A 148 5.59 2.49 -0.75
C ARG A 148 4.25 2.37 -1.46
N LEU A 149 4.10 3.15 -2.52
CA LEU A 149 2.98 3.05 -3.45
C LEU A 149 3.16 1.84 -4.38
N ASP A 150 2.19 0.92 -4.39
CA ASP A 150 2.00 -0.03 -5.46
C ASP A 150 1.39 0.69 -6.66
N THR A 151 2.11 0.74 -7.78
CA THR A 151 1.68 1.47 -8.98
C THR A 151 0.65 0.71 -9.82
N ALA A 152 0.42 -0.58 -9.54
CA ALA A 152 -0.61 -1.36 -10.19
C ALA A 152 -1.97 -1.18 -9.49
N THR A 153 -2.00 -1.12 -8.16
CA THR A 153 -3.25 -0.98 -7.40
C THR A 153 -3.53 0.44 -6.92
N PHE A 154 -2.51 1.30 -6.90
CA PHE A 154 -2.52 2.64 -6.29
C PHE A 154 -2.75 2.64 -4.77
N ASP A 155 -2.47 1.51 -4.12
CA ASP A 155 -2.46 1.40 -2.67
C ASP A 155 -1.07 1.70 -2.10
N VAL A 156 -1.02 2.13 -0.85
CA VAL A 156 0.23 2.35 -0.11
C VAL A 156 0.31 1.38 1.04
N ASP A 157 1.49 0.86 1.31
CA ASP A 157 1.69 -0.11 2.40
C ASP A 157 1.42 0.47 3.78
N ALA A 158 1.55 1.79 3.91
CA ALA A 158 1.15 2.52 5.08
C ALA A 158 0.77 3.96 4.73
N SER A 159 -0.21 4.51 5.44
CA SER A 159 -0.69 5.88 5.27
C SER A 159 -0.63 6.66 6.56
N TYR A 160 -0.36 7.95 6.43
CA TYR A 160 -0.11 8.86 7.54
C TYR A 160 -0.80 10.20 7.32
N LEU A 161 -1.25 10.83 8.41
CA LEU A 161 -1.72 12.21 8.43
C LEU A 161 -0.86 13.05 9.36
N ALA A 162 -0.50 14.26 8.94
CA ALA A 162 0.09 15.26 9.84
C ALA A 162 -0.97 15.71 10.85
N ARG A 163 -0.73 15.46 12.13
CA ARG A 163 -1.67 15.77 13.23
C ARG A 163 -1.13 16.80 14.22
N ALA A 164 0.09 17.27 14.03
CA ALA A 164 0.67 18.41 14.70
C ALA A 164 1.72 19.07 13.79
N GLY A 165 2.08 20.30 14.11
CA GLY A 165 3.01 21.11 13.36
C GLY A 165 2.33 22.26 12.61
N THR A 166 3.15 23.15 12.08
CA THR A 166 2.69 24.38 11.44
C THR A 166 2.82 24.27 9.93
N LEU A 167 1.69 24.30 9.22
CA LEU A 167 1.65 24.45 7.78
C LEU A 167 1.67 25.94 7.42
N ARG A 168 2.60 26.33 6.55
CA ARG A 168 2.69 27.69 6.02
C ARG A 168 2.85 27.63 4.51
N LEU A 169 1.83 28.10 3.78
CA LEU A 169 1.87 28.20 2.33
C LEU A 169 2.55 29.51 1.92
N THR A 170 3.50 29.45 0.99
CA THR A 170 4.12 30.64 0.38
C THR A 170 3.62 30.88 -1.03
N LYS A 171 3.14 29.83 -1.71
CA LYS A 171 2.53 29.92 -3.03
C LYS A 171 1.43 28.87 -3.18
N ARG A 172 0.33 29.24 -3.84
CA ARG A 172 -0.81 28.35 -4.14
C ARG A 172 -1.58 28.87 -5.34
N CYS A 173 -1.80 27.99 -6.31
CA CYS A 173 -2.77 28.10 -7.40
C CYS A 173 -3.18 26.68 -7.83
N ALA A 174 -3.98 26.56 -8.89
CA ALA A 174 -4.51 25.26 -9.36
C ALA A 174 -3.44 24.26 -9.85
N THR A 175 -2.18 24.69 -10.03
CA THR A 175 -1.07 23.90 -10.61
C THR A 175 0.25 24.00 -9.85
N GLU A 176 0.32 24.79 -8.77
CA GLU A 176 1.52 24.94 -7.96
C GLU A 176 1.15 25.24 -6.52
N VAL A 177 1.77 24.50 -5.60
CA VAL A 177 1.67 24.66 -4.15
C VAL A 177 3.08 24.61 -3.57
N GLN A 178 3.43 25.59 -2.75
CA GLN A 178 4.76 25.70 -2.14
C GLN A 178 4.63 26.21 -0.71
N GLY A 179 5.51 25.74 0.17
CA GLY A 179 5.50 26.16 1.56
C GLY A 179 6.40 25.31 2.45
N THR A 180 6.12 25.39 3.75
CA THR A 180 6.81 24.63 4.78
C THR A 180 5.82 23.98 5.72
N LEU A 181 6.15 22.77 6.16
CA LEU A 181 5.53 22.13 7.31
C LEU A 181 6.60 21.99 8.40
N THR A 182 6.46 22.70 9.51
CA THR A 182 7.48 22.74 10.58
C THR A 182 7.00 22.03 11.84
N ASN A 183 7.95 21.42 12.57
CA ASN A 183 7.67 20.67 13.80
C ASN A 183 6.53 19.65 13.64
N ALA A 184 6.47 18.99 12.49
CA ALA A 184 5.40 18.11 12.10
C ALA A 184 5.46 16.79 12.86
N THR A 185 4.29 16.29 13.25
CA THR A 185 4.12 14.90 13.69
C THR A 185 3.06 14.23 12.82
N PHE A 186 3.43 13.12 12.20
CA PHE A 186 2.55 12.29 11.39
C PHE A 186 2.07 11.10 12.20
N GLN A 187 0.77 10.81 12.15
CA GLN A 187 0.16 9.65 12.79
C GLN A 187 -0.35 8.68 11.73
N GLY A 188 -0.08 7.40 11.95
CA GLY A 188 -0.56 6.31 11.11
C GLY A 188 -2.08 6.25 11.13
N VAL A 189 -2.67 6.05 9.95
CA VAL A 189 -4.12 5.94 9.79
C VAL A 189 -4.52 4.58 9.23
N THR A 190 -5.78 4.23 9.46
CA THR A 190 -6.48 3.13 8.79
C THR A 190 -7.50 3.72 7.82
N GLY A 191 -7.92 2.93 6.81
CA GLY A 191 -8.87 3.39 5.78
C GLY A 191 -8.23 4.23 4.65
N GLY A 192 -6.90 4.26 4.59
CA GLY A 192 -6.13 4.95 3.56
C GLY A 192 -6.37 6.47 3.58
N PHE A 193 -6.18 7.12 2.43
CA PHE A 193 -6.39 8.57 2.30
C PHE A 193 -7.85 8.97 2.10
N GLN A 194 -8.70 8.03 1.67
CA GLN A 194 -10.10 8.32 1.33
C GLN A 194 -10.98 8.42 2.58
N ASN A 195 -10.76 7.56 3.57
CA ASN A 195 -11.49 7.58 4.84
C ASN A 195 -10.53 7.36 6.02
N PRO A 196 -9.62 8.32 6.26
CA PRO A 196 -8.58 8.15 7.25
C PRO A 196 -9.16 8.20 8.67
N SER A 197 -8.84 7.18 9.46
CA SER A 197 -9.03 7.19 10.91
C SER A 197 -7.69 6.98 11.60
N VAL A 198 -7.31 7.93 12.46
CA VAL A 198 -6.08 7.81 13.25
C VAL A 198 -6.16 6.58 14.16
N ASP A 199 -5.12 5.74 14.08
CA ASP A 199 -4.97 4.59 14.97
C ASP A 199 -4.11 4.99 16.16
N SER A 200 -4.70 4.98 17.36
CA SER A 200 -3.99 5.31 18.60
C SER A 200 -2.89 4.31 18.96
N MET A 201 -2.94 3.09 18.41
CA MET A 201 -1.88 2.07 18.55
C MET A 201 -0.96 2.03 17.31
N GLY A 202 -1.17 2.93 16.36
CA GLY A 202 -0.40 3.03 15.13
C GLY A 202 0.94 3.75 15.30
N CYS A 203 1.63 3.89 14.18
CA CYS A 203 2.92 4.57 14.11
C CYS A 203 2.79 6.07 14.32
N THR A 204 3.79 6.67 14.94
CA THR A 204 3.97 8.13 15.00
C THR A 204 5.34 8.48 14.45
N LEU A 205 5.39 9.44 13.51
CA LEU A 205 6.61 9.91 12.86
C LEU A 205 6.84 11.40 13.17
N PRO A 206 8.05 11.81 13.55
CA PRO A 206 9.21 10.95 13.75
C PRO A 206 9.00 10.02 14.95
N ALA A 207 9.64 8.86 14.95
CA ALA A 207 9.52 7.93 16.06
C ALA A 207 10.00 8.62 17.36
N PRO A 208 9.30 8.45 18.49
CA PRO A 208 9.72 9.06 19.74
C PRO A 208 11.01 8.38 20.24
N ALA A 209 12.16 8.97 19.93
CA ALA A 209 13.45 8.48 20.41
C ALA A 209 13.68 8.83 21.89
N THR A 210 13.37 10.08 22.27
CA THR A 210 13.35 10.60 23.65
C THR A 210 12.59 11.95 23.67
N PRO A 211 11.70 12.23 24.64
CA PRO A 211 11.05 13.54 24.72
C PRO A 211 12.01 14.67 25.19
N PRO A 212 11.95 15.88 24.61
CA PRO A 212 11.20 16.23 23.41
C PRO A 212 11.96 15.80 22.14
N ALA A 213 11.33 14.94 21.33
CA ALA A 213 11.84 14.61 20.00
C ALA A 213 11.57 15.80 19.07
N PRO A 214 12.55 16.25 18.26
CA PRO A 214 12.29 17.30 17.29
C PRO A 214 11.27 16.81 16.26
N GLY A 215 10.23 17.60 16.00
CA GLY A 215 9.29 17.32 14.91
C GLY A 215 9.95 17.44 13.55
N LEU A 216 9.32 16.88 12.52
CA LEU A 216 9.84 16.93 11.16
C LEU A 216 9.66 18.33 10.57
N THR A 217 10.65 18.78 9.80
CA THR A 217 10.53 20.01 9.00
C THR A 217 10.67 19.66 7.54
N ILE A 218 9.67 20.04 6.76
CA ILE A 218 9.56 19.76 5.33
C ILE A 218 9.40 21.08 4.59
N ALA A 219 10.32 21.40 3.69
CA ALA A 219 10.08 22.41 2.65
C ALA A 219 9.51 21.70 1.42
N PHE A 220 8.32 22.08 0.98
CA PHE A 220 7.66 21.44 -0.15
C PHE A 220 7.42 22.41 -1.30
N HIS A 221 7.51 21.87 -2.51
CA HIS A 221 7.14 22.51 -3.75
C HIS A 221 6.57 21.42 -4.65
N VAL A 222 5.28 21.52 -4.98
CA VAL A 222 4.58 20.60 -5.88
C VAL A 222 4.05 21.43 -7.02
N MET A 223 4.37 21.07 -8.27
CA MET A 223 4.09 21.91 -9.42
C MET A 223 3.96 21.13 -10.74
N THR A 224 2.84 21.32 -11.44
CA THR A 224 2.71 20.94 -12.87
C THR A 224 2.94 22.12 -13.81
N ALA A 225 2.65 23.34 -13.35
CA ALA A 225 2.95 24.59 -14.04
C ALA A 225 3.06 25.72 -13.00
N ALA A 226 3.99 26.66 -13.23
CA ALA A 226 4.17 27.80 -12.35
C ALA A 226 2.88 28.64 -12.25
N CYS A 227 2.59 29.13 -11.05
CA CYS A 227 1.53 30.10 -10.85
C CYS A 227 1.79 31.36 -11.68
N PRO A 228 0.71 32.00 -12.15
CA PRO A 228 0.79 33.29 -12.83
C PRO A 228 1.32 34.41 -11.92
#